data_AF-A0A6V8KXC8-F1
#
_entry.id   AF-A0A6V8KXC8-F1
#
_cell.length_a   1.000
_cell.length_b   1.000
_cell.length_c   1.000
_cell.angle_alpha   90.00
_cell.angle_beta   90.00
_cell.angle_gamma   90.00
#
_symmetry.space_group_name_H-M   'P 1'
#
loop_
_entity.id
_entity.type
_entity.pdbx_description
1 polymer ?
#
loop_
_entity_poly.entity_id
_entity_poly.type
_entity_poly.pdbx_seq_one_letter_code
_entity_poly.pdbx_strand_id
1 'polypeptide(L)'
;MTTSGRSPVSDSSLQRRSLLLGGAGGAAALVFGLPGVAAADSSAALAAPAFDFDTGNFIDFFQPTDESAGQSPSASIFAPMDVTIFLWFSQLTAVAWFDAVAPYHSTAVGICTRIRRRPSSESATNRNMNIALIHAQYQVVKGVVPEQQQVVRQMMTVLGLNPDDESVDPTSAVGIGNLAGKGVVAARRQDGMNMVGDVGRRYNPQPFADYTGYRPVNTAFKLTNPSRWQPQLAPHRRRLGAGPGDKGIFTVQHFVTPQMGLVKPYTFRDPAQFRLAPPDHSDHHRRSIYKRSVDEILEASAALTDKQKVLTEFFDNKILGIGHAAVVAARQHPDLGIHGWAHLFALHVLATFEPLIAAWHQKVKYDAVRPFSAVRHVYGSRRVTAWGGPGKGTVHDLPAGEWASYLNVGDHPEYPSGSTTLCSASAQAKRRFFGSDALGWRFPVPAGWTDVEPGITPATAIELYFPTWTDYVNNCANSRVWGGVHFRKTVERSIEFGEQFGDRVYEFVQRHVRGELGD
;
A
#
# COMPACT_ATOMS: atom_id res chain seq x y z
N MET A 1 -60.16 59.07 27.18
CA MET A 1 -59.38 57.81 27.14
C MET A 1 -58.17 58.06 26.23
N THR A 2 -57.19 58.84 26.72
CA THR A 2 -55.86 58.36 27.22
C THR A 2 -55.00 57.73 26.10
N THR A 3 -54.40 58.56 25.23
CA THR A 3 -52.98 59.05 25.20
C THR A 3 -52.00 58.04 24.57
N SER A 4 -51.55 58.21 23.32
CA SER A 4 -50.43 59.03 22.79
C SER A 4 -49.02 58.53 23.15
N GLY A 5 -48.15 58.32 22.16
CA GLY A 5 -46.70 58.18 22.38
C GLY A 5 -45.87 57.88 21.12
N ARG A 6 -45.06 58.86 20.71
CA ARG A 6 -44.08 58.90 19.60
C ARG A 6 -42.89 57.94 19.76
N SER A 7 -42.23 57.60 18.64
CA SER A 7 -40.84 57.08 18.53
C SER A 7 -39.80 58.03 19.14
N PRO A 8 -38.55 57.61 19.48
CA PRO A 8 -37.46 57.58 18.49
C PRO A 8 -36.29 56.58 18.75
N VAL A 9 -35.33 56.65 17.82
CA VAL A 9 -34.03 55.96 17.60
C VAL A 9 -33.00 56.06 18.77
N SER A 10 -32.19 55.00 18.97
CA SER A 10 -30.72 54.97 19.28
C SER A 10 -30.31 53.51 19.58
N ASP A 11 -29.34 52.88 18.91
CA ASP A 11 -27.86 52.98 18.94
C ASP A 11 -27.19 52.08 20.01
N SER A 12 -26.03 51.48 19.65
CA SER A 12 -25.14 50.59 20.44
C SER A 12 -25.57 49.11 20.59
N SER A 13 -24.69 48.11 20.67
CA SER A 13 -23.24 47.94 20.48
C SER A 13 -22.94 46.44 20.48
N LEU A 14 -21.79 46.10 19.89
CA LEU A 14 -21.20 44.77 19.83
C LEU A 14 -20.95 44.16 21.22
N GLN A 15 -21.32 42.89 21.40
CA GLN A 15 -20.55 42.00 22.28
C GLN A 15 -20.22 40.69 21.55
N ARG A 16 -18.92 40.55 21.28
CA ARG A 16 -18.25 39.36 20.80
C ARG A 16 -18.42 38.24 21.84
N ARG A 17 -18.91 37.07 21.40
CA ARG A 17 -18.56 35.79 22.02
C ARG A 17 -17.71 35.01 21.04
N SER A 18 -16.42 34.97 21.36
CA SER A 18 -15.40 34.19 20.68
C SER A 18 -15.70 32.70 20.82
N LEU A 19 -16.07 32.05 19.71
CA LEU A 19 -15.96 30.60 19.55
C LEU A 19 -14.61 30.33 18.89
N LEU A 20 -13.66 29.87 19.71
CA LEU A 20 -12.41 29.26 19.25
C LEU A 20 -12.77 27.94 18.54
N LEU A 21 -12.92 28.00 17.22
CA LEU A 21 -12.93 26.83 16.37
C LEU A 21 -11.48 26.36 16.22
N GLY A 22 -11.24 25.13 16.65
CA GLY A 22 -9.95 24.45 16.61
C GLY A 22 -9.35 24.48 15.20
N GLY A 23 -8.07 24.81 15.13
CA GLY A 23 -7.31 24.81 13.90
C GLY A 23 -7.18 23.40 13.35
N ALA A 24 -7.87 23.12 12.26
CA ALA A 24 -7.54 22.01 11.38
C ALA A 24 -6.28 22.40 10.60
N GLY A 25 -5.14 21.89 11.04
CA GLY A 25 -3.88 21.98 10.30
C GLY A 25 -3.96 21.14 9.04
N GLY A 26 -4.33 21.77 7.92
CA GLY A 26 -4.15 21.20 6.58
C GLY A 26 -2.67 21.21 6.21
N ALA A 27 -1.89 20.26 6.73
CA ALA A 27 -0.56 19.98 6.22
C ALA A 27 -0.69 18.94 5.09
N ALA A 28 -0.21 19.32 3.90
CA ALA A 28 -0.17 18.49 2.73
C ALA A 28 0.55 17.16 3.05
N ALA A 29 -0.07 16.03 2.72
CA ALA A 29 0.64 14.75 2.61
C ALA A 29 1.40 14.72 1.28
N LEU A 30 2.70 14.43 1.29
CA LEU A 30 3.53 14.30 0.08
C LEU A 30 4.39 13.05 0.03
N VAL A 31 4.02 12.00 0.76
CA VAL A 31 4.37 10.65 0.29
C VAL A 31 3.51 10.24 -0.91
N PHE A 32 2.41 10.93 -1.13
CA PHE A 32 1.59 10.91 -2.34
C PHE A 32 0.95 12.30 -2.43
N GLY A 33 1.11 13.05 -3.52
CA GLY A 33 0.81 14.49 -3.58
C GLY A 33 -0.67 14.87 -3.76
N LEU A 34 -1.17 15.82 -2.94
CA LEU A 34 -2.49 16.46 -2.83
C LEU A 34 -3.62 16.13 -3.86
N PRO A 35 -4.89 15.96 -3.41
CA PRO A 35 -6.03 15.87 -4.32
C PRO A 35 -6.33 17.24 -4.94
N GLY A 36 -6.43 17.28 -6.27
CA GLY A 36 -7.02 18.41 -6.97
C GLY A 36 -8.49 18.53 -6.61
N VAL A 37 -8.85 19.59 -5.89
CA VAL A 37 -10.24 20.05 -5.79
C VAL A 37 -10.58 20.69 -7.13
N ALA A 38 -11.57 20.12 -7.82
CA ALA A 38 -12.18 20.76 -8.97
C ALA A 38 -12.74 22.12 -8.55
N ALA A 39 -12.25 23.17 -9.20
CA ALA A 39 -12.78 24.54 -9.29
C ALA A 39 -13.78 24.97 -8.20
N ALA A 40 -13.26 25.61 -7.15
CA ALA A 40 -14.00 26.60 -6.37
C ALA A 40 -13.06 27.79 -6.11
N ASP A 41 -13.49 28.94 -6.62
CA ASP A 41 -12.96 30.30 -6.53
C ASP A 41 -11.55 30.58 -5.97
N SER A 42 -10.78 31.23 -6.84
CA SER A 42 -9.55 31.96 -6.54
C SER A 42 -9.78 33.11 -5.56
N SER A 43 -9.35 32.95 -4.31
CA SER A 43 -8.63 33.97 -3.50
C SER A 43 -8.59 33.58 -2.02
N ALA A 44 -7.80 32.57 -1.69
CA ALA A 44 -7.25 32.40 -0.35
C ALA A 44 -5.94 31.63 -0.48
N ALA A 45 -4.82 32.36 -0.51
CA ALA A 45 -3.51 31.73 -0.38
C ALA A 45 -3.45 31.08 1.01
N LEU A 46 -3.73 29.78 1.08
CA LEU A 46 -3.49 28.97 2.25
C LEU A 46 -1.99 29.01 2.51
N ALA A 47 -1.58 29.73 3.56
CA ALA A 47 -0.20 29.71 4.04
C ALA A 47 0.14 28.27 4.45
N ALA A 48 1.00 27.61 3.67
CA ALA A 48 1.54 26.32 4.07
C ALA A 48 2.27 26.50 5.41
N PRO A 49 2.12 25.58 6.38
CA PRO A 49 3.00 25.56 7.53
C PRO A 49 4.44 25.52 7.03
N ALA A 50 5.26 26.48 7.48
CA ALA A 50 6.64 26.61 7.01
C ALA A 50 7.43 25.36 7.42
N PHE A 51 7.81 24.53 6.46
CA PHE A 51 8.74 23.42 6.69
C PHE A 51 10.14 24.00 6.90
N ASP A 52 10.69 23.81 8.11
CA ASP A 52 12.06 24.20 8.41
C ASP A 52 13.02 23.14 7.89
N PHE A 53 13.84 23.51 6.90
CA PHE A 53 14.83 22.62 6.32
C PHE A 53 15.93 22.22 7.30
N ASP A 54 16.28 23.06 8.27
CA ASP A 54 17.40 22.80 9.18
C ASP A 54 17.02 21.80 10.28
N THR A 55 15.79 21.86 10.79
CA THR A 55 15.35 21.02 11.92
C THR A 55 14.32 19.96 11.53
N GLY A 56 13.54 20.19 10.47
CA GLY A 56 12.50 19.29 10.00
C GLY A 56 13.04 18.00 9.40
N ASN A 57 12.19 16.98 9.35
CA ASN A 57 12.43 15.72 8.65
C ASN A 57 11.39 15.57 7.53
N PHE A 58 11.84 15.72 6.28
CA PHE A 58 10.98 15.66 5.11
C PHE A 58 10.18 14.34 5.04
N ILE A 59 10.81 13.22 5.39
CA ILE A 59 10.17 11.90 5.30
C ILE A 59 9.00 11.82 6.27
N ASP A 60 9.15 12.28 7.52
CA ASP A 60 8.08 12.26 8.53
C ASP A 60 6.98 13.30 8.27
N PHE A 61 7.38 14.54 7.97
CA PHE A 61 6.47 15.68 7.82
C PHE A 61 5.35 15.42 6.81
N PHE A 62 5.66 14.64 5.76
CA PHE A 62 4.75 14.35 4.67
C PHE A 62 4.03 13.00 4.77
N GLN A 63 4.22 12.26 5.86
CA GLN A 63 3.40 11.08 6.16
C GLN A 63 2.03 11.47 6.70
N PRO A 64 0.97 10.71 6.35
CA PRO A 64 -0.36 10.97 6.88
C PRO A 64 -0.42 10.86 8.41
N THR A 65 -1.41 11.52 8.99
CA THR A 65 -1.86 11.28 10.36
C THR A 65 -2.72 10.01 10.41
N ASP A 66 -3.04 9.51 11.61
CA ASP A 66 -3.96 8.38 11.75
C ASP A 66 -5.34 8.66 11.13
N GLU A 67 -5.83 9.90 11.22
CA GLU A 67 -7.12 10.32 10.65
C GLU A 67 -7.15 10.27 9.12
N SER A 68 -6.00 10.48 8.48
CA SER A 68 -5.84 10.44 7.02
C SER A 68 -5.17 9.15 6.53
N ALA A 69 -4.90 8.20 7.45
CA ALA A 69 -4.29 6.93 7.10
C ALA A 69 -5.18 6.15 6.12
N GLY A 70 -4.56 5.56 5.10
CA GLY A 70 -5.28 4.86 4.04
C GLY A 70 -5.75 5.73 2.89
N GLN A 71 -5.64 7.06 2.99
CA GLN A 71 -5.85 7.95 1.87
C GLN A 71 -4.55 8.11 1.09
N SER A 72 -4.66 8.12 -0.23
CA SER A 72 -3.58 8.58 -1.11
C SER A 72 -4.19 9.42 -2.21
N PRO A 73 -3.62 10.58 -2.52
CA PRO A 73 -4.07 11.37 -3.64
C PRO A 73 -3.67 10.78 -5.00
N SER A 74 -2.77 9.79 -5.02
CA SER A 74 -2.60 8.92 -6.19
C SER A 74 -3.68 7.83 -6.26
N ALA A 75 -4.68 7.81 -5.36
CA ALA A 75 -5.77 6.85 -5.44
C ALA A 75 -6.52 6.96 -6.78
N SER A 76 -6.57 8.12 -7.43
CA SER A 76 -7.14 8.21 -8.79
C SER A 76 -6.39 7.35 -9.82
N ILE A 77 -5.10 7.08 -9.59
CA ILE A 77 -4.21 6.31 -10.48
C ILE A 77 -4.02 4.88 -9.97
N PHE A 78 -3.55 4.72 -8.73
CA PHE A 78 -3.24 3.42 -8.13
C PHE A 78 -4.32 3.00 -7.13
N ALA A 79 -4.87 1.80 -7.27
CA ALA A 79 -5.71 1.26 -6.21
C ALA A 79 -4.85 0.92 -4.99
N PRO A 80 -5.34 1.14 -3.75
CA PRO A 80 -4.63 0.73 -2.52
C PRO A 80 -4.34 -0.78 -2.40
N MET A 81 -4.96 -1.57 -3.27
CA MET A 81 -4.84 -3.02 -3.36
C MET A 81 -3.82 -3.50 -4.40
N ASP A 82 -3.47 -2.66 -5.39
CA ASP A 82 -2.67 -3.06 -6.56
C ASP A 82 -1.16 -3.03 -6.24
N VAL A 83 -0.78 -3.86 -5.27
CA VAL A 83 0.53 -3.84 -4.60
C VAL A 83 1.72 -3.97 -5.53
N THR A 84 1.62 -4.73 -6.63
CA THR A 84 2.75 -4.90 -7.55
C THR A 84 3.09 -3.61 -8.28
N ILE A 85 2.13 -2.71 -8.49
CA ILE A 85 2.35 -1.47 -9.22
C ILE A 85 2.81 -0.40 -8.23
N PHE A 86 2.01 -0.11 -7.20
CA PHE A 86 2.34 1.00 -6.32
C PHE A 86 3.56 0.70 -5.45
N LEU A 87 3.81 -0.54 -5.00
CA LEU A 87 5.05 -0.85 -4.29
C LEU A 87 6.26 -0.91 -5.21
N TRP A 88 6.08 -1.22 -6.51
CA TRP A 88 7.15 -1.03 -7.49
C TRP A 88 7.54 0.44 -7.56
N PHE A 89 6.58 1.36 -7.62
CA PHE A 89 6.88 2.80 -7.53
C PHE A 89 7.50 3.18 -6.18
N SER A 90 6.91 2.75 -5.05
CA SER A 90 7.40 3.10 -3.71
C SER A 90 8.83 2.65 -3.48
N GLN A 91 9.26 1.48 -4.00
CA GLN A 91 10.65 1.05 -3.83
C GLN A 91 11.64 1.94 -4.56
N LEU A 92 11.26 2.54 -5.70
CA LEU A 92 12.13 3.51 -6.38
C LEU A 92 12.31 4.74 -5.50
N THR A 93 11.24 5.26 -4.91
CA THR A 93 11.29 6.42 -4.01
C THR A 93 12.12 6.12 -2.76
N ALA A 94 11.85 5.00 -2.07
CA ALA A 94 12.55 4.66 -0.83
C ALA A 94 14.05 4.39 -1.04
N VAL A 95 14.42 3.74 -2.15
CA VAL A 95 15.82 3.52 -2.51
C VAL A 95 16.49 4.83 -2.94
N ALA A 96 15.80 5.70 -3.69
CA ALA A 96 16.33 7.01 -4.06
C ALA A 96 16.56 7.90 -2.83
N TRP A 97 15.67 7.83 -1.83
CA TRP A 97 15.86 8.49 -0.56
C TRP A 97 17.09 7.97 0.19
N PHE A 98 17.23 6.64 0.27
CA PHE A 98 18.40 6.01 0.89
C PHE A 98 19.70 6.48 0.21
N ASP A 99 19.75 6.43 -1.12
CA ASP A 99 20.91 6.84 -1.91
C ASP A 99 21.22 8.34 -1.77
N ALA A 100 20.20 9.18 -1.60
CA ALA A 100 20.35 10.63 -1.44
C ALA A 100 20.91 11.03 -0.07
N VAL A 101 20.58 10.28 1.00
CA VAL A 101 21.10 10.56 2.36
C VAL A 101 22.40 9.80 2.66
N ALA A 102 22.71 8.71 1.94
CA ALA A 102 23.90 7.91 2.20
C ALA A 102 25.22 8.70 2.22
N PRO A 103 25.46 9.69 1.32
CA PRO A 103 26.69 10.50 1.33
C PRO A 103 26.86 11.36 2.58
N TYR A 104 25.76 11.69 3.26
CA TYR A 104 25.74 12.47 4.49
C TYR A 104 25.88 11.59 5.75
N HIS A 105 25.74 10.27 5.61
CA HIS A 105 25.93 9.33 6.70
C HIS A 105 27.42 8.98 6.90
N SER A 106 27.79 8.68 8.15
CA SER A 106 29.19 8.38 8.54
C SER A 106 29.77 7.14 7.85
N THR A 107 28.92 6.16 7.51
CA THR A 107 29.34 4.87 6.93
C THR A 107 28.53 4.40 5.74
N ALA A 108 27.36 4.97 5.47
CA ALA A 108 26.43 4.37 4.51
C ALA A 108 26.97 4.46 3.07
N VAL A 109 26.54 3.51 2.25
CA VAL A 109 26.82 3.44 0.81
C VAL A 109 25.51 3.17 0.07
N GLY A 110 25.19 3.98 -0.93
CA GLY A 110 23.97 3.85 -1.71
C GLY A 110 23.79 2.46 -2.36
N ILE A 111 22.53 2.10 -2.58
CA ILE A 111 22.05 0.84 -3.16
C ILE A 111 22.21 0.85 -4.69
N CYS A 112 21.72 1.88 -5.37
CA CYS A 112 21.81 2.01 -6.83
C CYS A 112 22.91 2.99 -7.25
N THR A 113 23.12 4.04 -6.47
CA THR A 113 24.00 5.17 -6.79
C THR A 113 25.03 5.37 -5.68
N ARG A 114 26.32 5.17 -5.99
CA ARG A 114 27.43 5.35 -5.04
C ARG A 114 28.02 6.76 -5.17
N ILE A 115 27.49 7.70 -4.40
CA ILE A 115 27.99 9.09 -4.34
C ILE A 115 29.04 9.21 -3.22
N ARG A 116 30.10 9.99 -3.46
CA ARG A 116 31.20 10.18 -2.49
C ARG A 116 30.69 10.86 -1.21
N ARG A 117 31.13 10.35 -0.06
CA ARG A 117 30.82 10.88 1.27
C ARG A 117 31.16 12.37 1.40
N ARG A 118 30.27 13.10 2.07
CA ARG A 118 30.36 14.54 2.34
C ARG A 118 31.02 14.80 3.70
N PRO A 119 31.66 15.97 3.89
CA PRO A 119 32.12 16.41 5.22
C PRO A 119 30.98 16.44 6.23
N SER A 120 31.24 16.06 7.48
CA SER A 120 30.23 16.03 8.54
C SER A 120 29.59 17.39 8.83
N SER A 121 30.28 18.49 8.52
CA SER A 121 29.72 19.85 8.62
C SER A 121 28.51 20.07 7.72
N GLU A 122 28.40 19.35 6.60
CA GLU A 122 27.24 19.42 5.70
C GLU A 122 26.00 18.68 6.24
N SER A 123 26.15 17.99 7.36
CA SER A 123 25.10 17.25 8.08
C SER A 123 24.89 17.78 9.50
N ALA A 124 25.37 18.98 9.80
CA ALA A 124 25.14 19.66 11.08
C ALA A 124 23.66 20.01 11.30
N THR A 125 22.91 20.23 10.22
CA THR A 125 21.45 20.37 10.18
C THR A 125 20.87 19.43 9.11
N ASN A 126 19.55 19.30 9.06
CA ASN A 126 18.87 18.45 8.07
C ASN A 126 18.77 19.08 6.67
N ARG A 127 19.22 20.33 6.48
CA ARG A 127 18.93 21.12 5.27
C ARG A 127 19.33 20.43 3.98
N ASN A 128 20.58 19.98 3.90
CA ASN A 128 21.09 19.33 2.70
C ASN A 128 20.39 18.00 2.43
N MET A 129 20.11 17.21 3.46
CA MET A 129 19.41 15.93 3.33
C MET A 129 17.96 16.13 2.89
N ASN A 130 17.23 17.10 3.46
CA ASN A 130 15.87 17.44 3.06
C ASN A 130 15.81 17.87 1.59
N ILE A 131 16.73 18.74 1.14
CA ILE A 131 16.83 19.15 -0.27
C ILE A 131 17.11 17.95 -1.17
N ALA A 132 18.09 17.10 -0.81
CA ALA A 132 18.45 15.93 -1.60
C ALA A 132 17.30 14.93 -1.71
N LEU A 133 16.56 14.67 -0.63
CA LEU A 133 15.39 13.78 -0.61
C LEU A 133 14.27 14.27 -1.54
N ILE A 134 13.97 15.57 -1.50
CA ILE A 134 12.93 16.18 -2.34
C ILE A 134 13.29 16.07 -3.83
N HIS A 135 14.54 16.41 -4.18
CA HIS A 135 15.00 16.30 -5.57
C HIS A 135 15.06 14.83 -6.04
N ALA A 136 15.47 13.89 -5.17
CA ALA A 136 15.46 12.46 -5.48
C ALA A 136 14.05 11.94 -5.77
N GLN A 137 13.07 12.28 -4.92
CA GLN A 137 11.67 11.93 -5.15
C GLN A 137 11.13 12.56 -6.43
N TYR A 138 11.48 13.82 -6.70
CA TYR A 138 11.03 14.51 -7.91
C TYR A 138 11.50 13.80 -9.18
N GLN A 139 12.75 13.35 -9.25
CA GLN A 139 13.26 12.61 -10.40
C GLN A 139 12.57 11.25 -10.57
N VAL A 140 12.24 10.56 -9.47
CA VAL A 140 11.45 9.31 -9.53
C VAL A 140 10.05 9.57 -10.07
N VAL A 141 9.34 10.58 -9.57
CA VAL A 141 8.00 10.96 -10.05
C VAL A 141 8.05 11.34 -11.53
N LYS A 142 8.99 12.21 -11.92
CA LYS A 142 9.19 12.64 -13.31
C LYS A 142 9.47 11.46 -14.26
N GLY A 143 10.20 10.44 -13.80
CA GLY A 143 10.55 9.28 -14.61
C GLY A 143 9.48 8.19 -14.71
N VAL A 144 8.50 8.18 -13.79
CA VAL A 144 7.60 7.02 -13.60
C VAL A 144 6.12 7.39 -13.62
N VAL A 145 5.74 8.50 -13.01
CA VAL A 145 4.34 8.95 -12.86
C VAL A 145 4.24 10.41 -13.31
N PRO A 146 4.45 10.70 -14.60
CA PRO A 146 4.44 12.06 -15.13
C PRO A 146 3.13 12.81 -14.85
N GLU A 147 2.02 12.09 -14.66
CA GLU A 147 0.71 12.63 -14.27
C GLU A 147 0.74 13.37 -12.93
N GLN A 148 1.69 13.02 -12.05
CA GLN A 148 1.88 13.64 -10.72
C GLN A 148 3.01 14.68 -10.71
N GLN A 149 3.73 14.87 -11.82
CA GLN A 149 4.90 15.75 -11.89
C GLN A 149 4.55 17.18 -11.49
N GLN A 150 3.43 17.73 -11.97
CA GLN A 150 3.06 19.12 -11.73
C GLN A 150 2.74 19.39 -10.25
N VAL A 151 2.13 18.43 -9.56
CA VAL A 151 1.82 18.54 -8.12
C VAL A 151 3.11 18.64 -7.31
N VAL A 152 4.10 17.80 -7.60
CA VAL A 152 5.40 17.82 -6.90
C VAL A 152 6.19 19.10 -7.22
N ARG A 153 6.13 19.59 -8.47
CA ARG A 153 6.75 20.88 -8.84
C ARG A 153 6.20 22.03 -8.01
N GLN A 154 4.87 22.11 -7.87
CA GLN A 154 4.22 23.16 -7.07
C GLN A 154 4.64 23.08 -5.61
N MET A 155 4.70 21.88 -5.02
CA MET A 155 5.26 21.70 -3.66
C MET A 155 6.69 22.27 -3.58
N MET A 156 7.58 21.88 -4.50
CA MET A 156 8.96 22.34 -4.49
C MET A 156 9.05 23.87 -4.55
N THR A 157 8.29 24.51 -5.44
CA THR A 157 8.24 25.97 -5.54
C THR A 157 7.75 26.63 -4.25
N VAL A 158 6.70 26.08 -3.62
CA VAL A 158 6.17 26.58 -2.33
C VAL A 158 7.19 26.47 -1.21
N LEU A 159 8.02 25.42 -1.22
CA LEU A 159 9.12 25.23 -0.28
C LEU A 159 10.37 26.08 -0.61
N GLY A 160 10.34 26.90 -1.67
CA GLY A 160 11.46 27.72 -2.10
C GLY A 160 12.56 26.98 -2.87
N LEU A 161 12.28 25.77 -3.36
CA LEU A 161 13.19 24.98 -4.18
C LEU A 161 12.94 25.22 -5.68
N ASN A 162 13.98 25.00 -6.50
CA ASN A 162 13.88 25.10 -7.96
C ASN A 162 13.69 23.69 -8.58
N PRO A 163 12.48 23.31 -9.04
CA PRO A 163 12.26 22.02 -9.67
C PRO A 163 12.92 21.89 -11.06
N ASP A 164 13.39 22.98 -11.66
CA ASP A 164 14.10 22.97 -12.95
C ASP A 164 15.62 22.88 -12.81
N ASP A 165 16.14 22.84 -11.59
CA ASP A 165 17.56 22.60 -11.35
C ASP A 165 17.90 21.12 -11.59
N GLU A 166 18.49 20.86 -12.75
CA GLU A 166 18.93 19.53 -13.23
C GLU A 166 20.42 19.26 -12.95
N SER A 167 21.06 20.03 -12.06
CA SER A 167 22.46 19.84 -11.67
C SER A 167 22.75 18.37 -11.32
N VAL A 168 23.96 17.92 -11.65
CA VAL A 168 24.50 16.61 -11.30
C VAL A 168 25.83 16.75 -10.54
N ASP A 169 26.10 17.93 -9.98
CA ASP A 169 27.26 18.15 -9.12
C ASP A 169 27.11 17.32 -7.83
N PRO A 170 27.96 16.29 -7.62
CA PRO A 170 27.86 15.40 -6.46
C PRO A 170 28.31 16.08 -5.15
N THR A 171 28.63 17.37 -5.18
CA THR A 171 28.94 18.17 -3.99
C THR A 171 27.79 19.08 -3.54
N SER A 172 26.72 19.17 -4.32
CA SER A 172 25.52 19.95 -3.99
C SER A 172 24.36 19.03 -3.57
N ALA A 173 23.51 19.46 -2.63
CA ALA A 173 22.34 18.68 -2.20
C ALA A 173 21.38 18.39 -3.37
N VAL A 174 21.16 19.38 -4.25
CA VAL A 174 20.35 19.23 -5.46
C VAL A 174 20.94 18.18 -6.40
N GLY A 175 22.24 18.28 -6.69
CA GLY A 175 22.93 17.34 -7.57
C GLY A 175 22.95 15.92 -7.02
N ILE A 176 23.12 15.76 -5.70
CA ILE A 176 23.03 14.46 -5.02
C ILE A 176 21.62 13.87 -5.15
N GLY A 177 20.57 14.66 -4.88
CA GLY A 177 19.18 14.23 -5.04
C GLY A 177 18.89 13.82 -6.48
N ASN A 178 19.29 14.64 -7.45
CA ASN A 178 19.09 14.36 -8.87
C ASN A 178 19.81 13.08 -9.31
N LEU A 179 21.07 12.89 -8.90
CA LEU A 179 21.85 11.68 -9.19
C LEU A 179 21.19 10.43 -8.60
N ALA A 180 20.77 10.47 -7.33
CA ALA A 180 20.12 9.35 -6.65
C ALA A 180 18.81 8.95 -7.34
N GLY A 181 17.92 9.91 -7.58
CA GLY A 181 16.63 9.66 -8.24
C GLY A 181 16.77 9.15 -9.68
N LYS A 182 17.63 9.79 -10.49
CA LYS A 182 17.92 9.34 -11.87
C LYS A 182 18.57 7.96 -11.89
N GLY A 183 19.50 7.70 -10.98
CA GLY A 183 20.21 6.43 -10.87
C GLY A 183 19.25 5.27 -10.58
N VAL A 184 18.30 5.45 -9.68
CA VAL A 184 17.30 4.44 -9.35
C VAL A 184 16.32 4.20 -10.52
N VAL A 185 15.83 5.26 -11.18
CA VAL A 185 14.98 5.12 -12.37
C VAL A 185 15.72 4.36 -13.48
N ALA A 186 16.98 4.70 -13.74
CA ALA A 186 17.80 4.02 -14.74
C ALA A 186 18.02 2.55 -14.39
N ALA A 187 18.36 2.24 -13.12
CA ALA A 187 18.56 0.88 -12.64
C ALA A 187 17.30 0.01 -12.73
N ARG A 188 16.11 0.62 -12.68
CA ARG A 188 14.83 -0.08 -12.68
C ARG A 188 14.09 -0.09 -14.02
N ARG A 189 14.54 0.68 -15.02
CA ARG A 189 13.87 0.80 -16.32
C ARG A 189 13.59 -0.54 -17.02
N GLN A 190 14.55 -1.46 -16.94
CA GLN A 190 14.48 -2.79 -17.56
C GLN A 190 14.61 -3.91 -16.52
N ASP A 191 14.06 -3.70 -15.32
CA ASP A 191 14.16 -4.68 -14.24
C ASP A 191 13.25 -5.89 -14.42
N GLY A 192 12.48 -5.97 -15.50
CA GLY A 192 11.53 -7.05 -15.76
C GLY A 192 10.07 -6.68 -15.49
N MET A 193 9.77 -5.54 -14.86
CA MET A 193 8.38 -5.12 -14.60
C MET A 193 7.62 -4.65 -15.85
N ASN A 194 8.35 -4.35 -16.93
CA ASN A 194 7.81 -3.78 -18.17
C ASN A 194 7.19 -2.37 -17.97
N MET A 195 7.81 -1.53 -17.14
CA MET A 195 7.25 -0.20 -16.77
C MET A 195 6.94 0.71 -17.97
N VAL A 196 7.71 0.62 -19.06
CA VAL A 196 7.51 1.44 -20.28
C VAL A 196 6.73 0.71 -21.37
N GLY A 197 6.49 -0.59 -21.22
CA GLY A 197 5.61 -1.35 -22.11
C GLY A 197 6.24 -1.80 -23.43
N ASP A 198 7.56 -1.75 -23.58
CA ASP A 198 8.28 -2.05 -24.83
C ASP A 198 8.83 -3.50 -24.89
N VAL A 199 8.68 -4.29 -23.83
CA VAL A 199 9.15 -5.68 -23.84
C VAL A 199 8.38 -6.50 -24.89
N GLY A 200 9.14 -7.12 -25.81
CA GLY A 200 8.61 -7.98 -26.87
C GLY A 200 7.87 -7.23 -27.99
N ARG A 201 7.97 -5.90 -28.08
CA ARG A 201 7.28 -5.11 -29.12
C ARG A 201 8.02 -3.83 -29.53
N ARG A 202 7.80 -3.36 -30.75
CA ARG A 202 8.39 -2.12 -31.30
C ARG A 202 7.44 -0.92 -31.33
N TYR A 203 6.14 -1.17 -31.47
CA TYR A 203 5.10 -0.16 -31.59
C TYR A 203 4.02 -0.40 -30.55
N ASN A 204 3.23 0.63 -30.22
CA ASN A 204 2.12 0.58 -29.26
C ASN A 204 2.54 -0.03 -27.90
N PRO A 205 3.45 0.65 -27.17
CA PRO A 205 3.87 0.18 -25.85
C PRO A 205 2.67 0.02 -24.93
N GLN A 206 2.71 -1.01 -24.09
CA GLN A 206 1.69 -1.26 -23.06
C GLN A 206 2.37 -1.38 -21.70
N PRO A 207 2.54 -0.25 -20.97
CA PRO A 207 3.13 -0.23 -19.64
C PRO A 207 2.54 -1.30 -18.72
N PHE A 208 3.41 -2.03 -18.02
CA PHE A 208 3.08 -3.10 -17.07
C PHE A 208 2.34 -4.31 -17.65
N ALA A 209 2.14 -4.38 -18.97
CA ALA A 209 1.50 -5.54 -19.58
C ALA A 209 2.35 -6.80 -19.47
N ASP A 210 1.68 -7.95 -19.39
CA ASP A 210 2.34 -9.25 -19.43
C ASP A 210 3.11 -9.45 -20.76
N TYR A 211 4.31 -10.03 -20.65
CA TYR A 211 5.11 -10.51 -21.78
C TYR A 211 5.51 -11.99 -21.62
N THR A 212 5.07 -12.65 -20.54
CA THR A 212 5.41 -14.03 -20.21
C THR A 212 4.54 -15.05 -20.93
N GLY A 213 3.38 -14.62 -21.45
CA GLY A 213 2.44 -15.48 -22.15
C GLY A 213 1.51 -16.23 -21.22
N TYR A 214 1.27 -15.71 -20.01
CA TYR A 214 0.37 -16.34 -19.05
C TYR A 214 -1.04 -16.48 -19.63
N ARG A 215 -1.62 -17.68 -19.48
CA ARG A 215 -2.99 -17.99 -19.91
C ARG A 215 -3.69 -18.87 -18.87
N PRO A 216 -4.84 -18.44 -18.30
CA PRO A 216 -5.60 -19.28 -17.40
C PRO A 216 -6.24 -20.45 -18.17
N VAL A 217 -6.34 -21.62 -17.54
CA VAL A 217 -7.03 -22.79 -18.12
C VAL A 217 -8.56 -22.68 -18.02
N ASN A 218 -9.04 -21.82 -17.13
CA ASN A 218 -10.46 -21.52 -16.94
C ASN A 218 -10.80 -20.16 -17.58
N THR A 219 -12.07 -20.00 -17.96
CA THR A 219 -12.62 -18.71 -18.36
C THR A 219 -13.60 -18.22 -17.28
N ALA A 220 -14.04 -16.96 -17.37
CA ALA A 220 -15.09 -16.44 -16.48
C ALA A 220 -16.40 -17.23 -16.55
N PHE A 221 -16.63 -17.96 -17.64
CA PHE A 221 -17.88 -18.66 -17.93
C PHE A 221 -17.77 -20.18 -17.79
N LYS A 222 -16.55 -20.74 -17.75
CA LYS A 222 -16.31 -22.18 -17.69
C LYS A 222 -15.16 -22.52 -16.75
N LEU A 223 -15.50 -23.26 -15.68
CA LEU A 223 -14.55 -23.87 -14.75
C LEU A 223 -14.16 -25.26 -15.26
N THR A 224 -13.15 -25.33 -16.12
CA THR A 224 -12.62 -26.58 -16.69
C THR A 224 -11.80 -27.38 -15.67
N ASN A 225 -11.01 -26.70 -14.84
CA ASN A 225 -10.22 -27.32 -13.78
C ASN A 225 -10.49 -26.61 -12.45
N PRO A 226 -11.22 -27.25 -11.50
CA PRO A 226 -11.58 -26.66 -10.20
C PRO A 226 -10.42 -26.45 -9.23
N SER A 227 -9.20 -26.89 -9.54
CA SER A 227 -8.00 -26.58 -8.76
C SER A 227 -7.22 -25.39 -9.29
N ARG A 228 -7.61 -24.85 -10.45
CA ARG A 228 -6.89 -23.79 -11.14
C ARG A 228 -7.64 -22.46 -11.07
N TRP A 229 -6.91 -21.36 -11.14
CA TRP A 229 -7.47 -20.02 -11.05
C TRP A 229 -8.53 -19.81 -12.14
N GLN A 230 -9.60 -19.09 -11.77
CA GLN A 230 -10.65 -18.69 -12.68
C GLN A 230 -10.75 -17.17 -12.64
N PRO A 231 -10.56 -16.48 -13.77
CA PRO A 231 -10.78 -15.04 -13.83
C PRO A 231 -12.27 -14.74 -13.63
N GLN A 232 -12.61 -13.78 -12.77
CA GLN A 232 -14.00 -13.41 -12.51
C GLN A 232 -14.51 -12.37 -13.52
N LEU A 233 -15.76 -12.50 -13.97
CA LEU A 233 -16.50 -11.39 -14.58
C LEU A 233 -17.00 -10.47 -13.46
N ALA A 234 -16.62 -9.20 -13.49
CA ALA A 234 -17.00 -8.21 -12.49
C ALA A 234 -17.29 -6.85 -13.14
N PRO A 235 -18.00 -5.93 -12.46
CA PRO A 235 -18.08 -4.55 -12.91
C PRO A 235 -16.69 -3.95 -13.13
N HIS A 236 -16.56 -3.04 -14.10
CA HIS A 236 -15.30 -2.35 -14.40
C HIS A 236 -14.73 -1.62 -13.15
N ARG A 237 -15.60 -1.17 -12.25
CA ARG A 237 -15.26 -0.62 -10.94
C ARG A 237 -14.80 -1.71 -9.96
N ARG A 238 -13.59 -2.24 -10.16
CA ARG A 238 -13.04 -3.37 -9.39
C ARG A 238 -12.76 -3.10 -7.90
N ARG A 239 -12.60 -1.84 -7.51
CA ARG A 239 -12.17 -1.46 -6.15
C ARG A 239 -13.32 -1.60 -5.15
N LEU A 240 -12.99 -1.71 -3.87
CA LEU A 240 -14.00 -1.59 -2.81
C LEU A 240 -14.68 -0.21 -2.88
N GLY A 241 -15.96 -0.16 -2.53
CA GLY A 241 -16.74 1.09 -2.53
C GLY A 241 -16.91 1.73 -3.91
N ALA A 242 -17.05 3.05 -3.92
CA ALA A 242 -17.24 3.86 -5.14
C ALA A 242 -15.92 4.09 -5.88
N GLY A 243 -15.36 3.04 -6.49
CA GLY A 243 -14.14 3.13 -7.30
C GLY A 243 -14.35 3.79 -8.69
N PRO A 244 -13.26 4.27 -9.32
CA PRO A 244 -13.30 4.74 -10.70
C PRO A 244 -13.66 3.60 -11.65
N GLY A 245 -14.37 3.94 -12.72
CA GLY A 245 -14.76 3.02 -13.78
C GLY A 245 -16.12 3.36 -14.39
N ASP A 246 -16.35 2.82 -15.57
CA ASP A 246 -17.53 3.11 -16.38
C ASP A 246 -18.76 2.36 -15.87
N LYS A 247 -19.85 3.10 -15.68
CA LYS A 247 -21.11 2.54 -15.19
C LYS A 247 -21.71 1.58 -16.21
N GLY A 248 -22.12 0.40 -15.76
CA GLY A 248 -22.76 -0.61 -16.61
C GLY A 248 -21.79 -1.46 -17.44
N ILE A 249 -20.47 -1.20 -17.37
CA ILE A 249 -19.45 -1.99 -18.05
C ILE A 249 -18.99 -3.12 -17.15
N PHE A 250 -18.85 -4.31 -17.73
CA PHE A 250 -18.31 -5.50 -17.08
C PHE A 250 -17.04 -5.95 -17.78
N THR A 251 -16.06 -6.38 -17.00
CA THR A 251 -14.76 -6.86 -17.49
C THR A 251 -14.43 -8.20 -16.88
N VAL A 252 -13.65 -8.99 -17.61
CA VAL A 252 -13.09 -10.25 -17.10
C VAL A 252 -11.70 -9.97 -16.58
N GLN A 253 -11.42 -10.44 -15.36
CA GLN A 253 -10.08 -10.32 -14.77
C GLN A 253 -9.02 -10.95 -15.68
N HIS A 254 -7.83 -10.39 -15.63
CA HIS A 254 -6.61 -11.02 -16.12
C HIS A 254 -5.58 -10.99 -15.00
N PHE A 255 -4.61 -11.91 -14.99
CA PHE A 255 -3.62 -11.94 -13.92
C PHE A 255 -2.80 -10.65 -13.95
N VAL A 256 -2.91 -9.84 -12.89
CA VAL A 256 -2.13 -8.62 -12.73
C VAL A 256 -0.64 -8.93 -12.67
N THR A 257 0.12 -8.25 -13.54
CA THR A 257 1.59 -8.28 -13.63
C THR A 257 2.22 -9.67 -13.43
N PRO A 258 1.91 -10.69 -14.26
CA PRO A 258 2.50 -12.02 -14.13
C PRO A 258 4.04 -11.98 -14.16
N GLN A 259 4.59 -11.02 -14.90
CA GLN A 259 6.03 -10.73 -14.95
C GLN A 259 6.66 -10.31 -13.62
N MET A 260 5.88 -10.01 -12.57
CA MET A 260 6.40 -9.68 -11.24
C MET A 260 7.33 -10.78 -10.71
N GLY A 261 7.07 -12.05 -11.05
CA GLY A 261 7.95 -13.17 -10.71
C GLY A 261 9.31 -13.17 -11.43
N LEU A 262 9.52 -12.27 -12.39
CA LEU A 262 10.77 -12.09 -13.15
C LEU A 262 11.47 -10.77 -12.84
N VAL A 263 10.89 -9.93 -11.98
CA VAL A 263 11.48 -8.65 -11.63
C VAL A 263 12.80 -8.88 -10.88
N LYS A 264 13.84 -8.13 -11.24
CA LYS A 264 15.17 -8.19 -10.62
C LYS A 264 15.07 -7.79 -9.14
N PRO A 265 15.32 -8.69 -8.19
CA PRO A 265 15.41 -8.34 -6.77
C PRO A 265 16.75 -7.63 -6.44
N TYR A 266 16.82 -6.92 -5.32
CA TYR A 266 18.06 -6.48 -4.69
C TYR A 266 18.62 -7.53 -3.72
N THR A 267 17.77 -8.24 -2.98
CA THR A 267 18.23 -9.05 -1.84
C THR A 267 18.48 -10.52 -2.15
N PHE A 268 17.98 -11.02 -3.28
CA PHE A 268 18.20 -12.39 -3.75
C PHE A 268 18.55 -12.45 -5.23
N ARG A 269 18.65 -13.65 -5.80
CA ARG A 269 18.99 -13.85 -7.23
C ARG A 269 17.90 -14.60 -7.99
N ASP A 270 17.30 -15.59 -7.34
CA ASP A 270 16.30 -16.47 -7.95
C ASP A 270 15.13 -16.68 -6.98
N PRO A 271 13.90 -16.29 -7.32
CA PRO A 271 12.73 -16.54 -6.46
C PRO A 271 12.44 -18.04 -6.25
N ALA A 272 12.90 -18.93 -7.13
CA ALA A 272 12.67 -20.37 -7.01
C ALA A 272 13.39 -21.01 -5.80
N GLN A 273 14.38 -20.31 -5.21
CA GLN A 273 15.03 -20.75 -3.97
C GLN A 273 14.06 -20.79 -2.78
N PHE A 274 13.03 -19.95 -2.79
CA PHE A 274 12.04 -19.86 -1.72
C PHE A 274 10.93 -20.89 -1.97
N ARG A 275 11.10 -22.06 -1.35
CA ARG A 275 10.18 -23.18 -1.53
C ARG A 275 8.91 -23.00 -0.72
N LEU A 276 7.80 -23.38 -1.34
CA LEU A 276 6.49 -23.44 -0.71
C LEU A 276 5.83 -24.76 -1.13
N ALA A 277 5.27 -25.50 -0.17
CA ALA A 277 4.62 -26.78 -0.45
C ALA A 277 3.43 -26.61 -1.40
N PRO A 278 3.10 -27.59 -2.28
CA PRO A 278 1.92 -27.51 -3.12
C PRO A 278 0.63 -27.27 -2.32
N PRO A 279 -0.36 -26.53 -2.86
CA PRO A 279 -1.61 -26.21 -2.17
C PRO A 279 -2.59 -27.39 -2.23
N ASP A 280 -2.23 -28.49 -1.59
CA ASP A 280 -2.98 -29.74 -1.50
C ASP A 280 -4.37 -29.60 -0.87
N HIS A 281 -4.63 -28.49 -0.17
CA HIS A 281 -5.93 -28.11 0.36
C HIS A 281 -6.91 -27.59 -0.70
N SER A 282 -6.40 -27.20 -1.87
CA SER A 282 -7.17 -26.71 -3.02
C SER A 282 -7.11 -27.66 -4.23
N ASP A 283 -6.63 -28.89 -4.01
CA ASP A 283 -6.71 -29.96 -4.99
C ASP A 283 -8.08 -30.65 -4.96
N HIS A 284 -8.88 -30.49 -6.02
CA HIS A 284 -10.24 -31.01 -6.13
C HIS A 284 -10.29 -32.54 -6.22
N HIS A 285 -9.16 -33.21 -6.52
CA HIS A 285 -9.05 -34.66 -6.41
C HIS A 285 -9.05 -35.11 -4.94
N ARG A 286 -8.61 -34.26 -4.01
CA ARG A 286 -8.65 -34.49 -2.55
C ARG A 286 -9.96 -33.96 -1.96
N ARG A 287 -11.08 -34.52 -2.44
CA ARG A 287 -12.44 -34.03 -2.21
C ARG A 287 -12.78 -33.65 -0.76
N SER A 288 -12.39 -34.47 0.22
CA SER A 288 -12.69 -34.21 1.63
C SER A 288 -11.95 -32.99 2.19
N ILE A 289 -10.71 -32.77 1.76
CA ILE A 289 -9.89 -31.64 2.18
C ILE A 289 -10.30 -30.39 1.41
N TYR A 290 -10.54 -30.50 0.10
CA TYR A 290 -11.08 -29.42 -0.72
C TYR A 290 -12.40 -28.89 -0.16
N LYS A 291 -13.33 -29.80 0.17
CA LYS A 291 -14.61 -29.43 0.79
C LYS A 291 -14.41 -28.75 2.13
N ARG A 292 -13.51 -29.25 2.99
CA ARG A 292 -13.20 -28.60 4.28
C ARG A 292 -12.73 -27.16 4.09
N SER A 293 -11.82 -26.91 3.15
CA SER A 293 -11.34 -25.54 2.87
C SER A 293 -12.44 -24.62 2.34
N VAL A 294 -13.41 -25.16 1.60
CA VAL A 294 -14.61 -24.42 1.18
C VAL A 294 -15.54 -24.13 2.36
N ASP A 295 -15.80 -25.13 3.21
CA ASP A 295 -16.68 -25.00 4.37
C ASP A 295 -16.14 -23.96 5.36
N GLU A 296 -14.83 -23.95 5.62
CA GLU A 296 -14.16 -22.96 6.48
C GLU A 296 -14.38 -21.51 5.99
N ILE A 297 -14.52 -21.30 4.67
CA ILE A 297 -14.80 -19.98 4.08
C ILE A 297 -16.27 -19.59 4.28
N LEU A 298 -17.19 -20.53 4.05
CA LEU A 298 -18.62 -20.28 4.26
C LEU A 298 -18.92 -20.05 5.74
N GLU A 299 -18.30 -20.81 6.64
CA GLU A 299 -18.37 -20.61 8.09
C GLU A 299 -17.83 -19.24 8.51
N ALA A 300 -16.66 -18.84 8.00
CA ALA A 300 -16.12 -17.50 8.25
C ALA A 300 -17.06 -16.39 7.73
N SER A 301 -17.64 -16.58 6.54
CA SER A 301 -18.62 -15.65 5.96
C SER A 301 -19.89 -15.54 6.79
N ALA A 302 -20.42 -16.67 7.27
CA ALA A 302 -21.63 -16.72 8.10
C ALA A 302 -21.44 -16.12 9.51
N ALA A 303 -20.21 -16.12 10.02
CA ALA A 303 -19.86 -15.64 11.36
C ALA A 303 -19.24 -14.23 11.36
N LEU A 304 -19.30 -13.49 10.25
CA LEU A 304 -18.69 -12.16 10.13
C LEU A 304 -19.26 -11.18 11.17
N THR A 305 -18.36 -10.68 12.02
CA THR A 305 -18.64 -9.60 12.97
C THR A 305 -18.23 -8.24 12.40
N ASP A 306 -18.76 -7.16 12.95
CA ASP A 306 -18.37 -5.78 12.60
C ASP A 306 -16.86 -5.56 12.71
N LYS A 307 -16.24 -6.03 13.81
CA LYS A 307 -14.79 -5.92 14.00
C LYS A 307 -14.01 -6.67 12.92
N GLN A 308 -14.45 -7.86 12.51
CA GLN A 308 -13.80 -8.64 11.46
C GLN A 308 -13.96 -7.99 10.08
N LYS A 309 -15.12 -7.41 9.78
CA LYS A 309 -15.34 -6.62 8.56
C LYS A 309 -14.42 -5.40 8.50
N VAL A 310 -14.33 -4.65 9.59
CA VAL A 310 -13.39 -3.52 9.72
C VAL A 310 -11.94 -3.96 9.55
N LEU A 311 -11.49 -5.01 10.25
CA LEU A 311 -10.13 -5.56 10.08
C LEU A 311 -9.87 -6.01 8.64
N THR A 312 -10.90 -6.57 7.99
CA THR A 312 -10.85 -7.01 6.60
C THR A 312 -10.54 -5.86 5.66
N GLU A 313 -11.27 -4.73 5.74
CA GLU A 313 -10.99 -3.56 4.91
C GLU A 313 -9.70 -2.83 5.32
N PHE A 314 -9.40 -2.77 6.62
CA PHE A 314 -8.19 -2.16 7.15
C PHE A 314 -6.93 -2.77 6.55
N PHE A 315 -6.85 -4.10 6.48
CA PHE A 315 -5.74 -4.81 5.86
C PHE A 315 -5.88 -4.95 4.34
N ASP A 316 -7.08 -4.78 3.78
CA ASP A 316 -7.28 -4.73 2.34
C ASP A 316 -6.69 -3.46 1.74
N ASN A 317 -6.82 -2.32 2.41
CA ASN A 317 -6.12 -1.10 2.07
C ASN A 317 -4.64 -1.17 2.52
N LYS A 318 -3.70 -1.38 1.58
CA LYS A 318 -2.28 -1.53 1.95
C LYS A 318 -1.62 -0.22 2.34
N ILE A 319 -2.19 0.92 1.98
CA ILE A 319 -1.70 2.23 2.41
C ILE A 319 -2.00 2.39 3.91
N LEU A 320 -3.17 1.93 4.35
CA LEU A 320 -3.57 1.89 5.75
C LEU A 320 -2.86 0.78 6.51
N GLY A 321 -3.32 -0.47 6.37
CA GLY A 321 -2.93 -1.55 7.27
C GLY A 321 -1.43 -1.85 7.24
N ILE A 322 -0.78 -1.75 6.08
CA ILE A 322 0.62 -2.16 5.90
C ILE A 322 1.58 -0.97 5.89
N GLY A 323 1.29 0.05 5.08
CA GLY A 323 2.10 1.25 4.91
C GLY A 323 2.12 2.10 6.18
N HIS A 324 0.94 2.46 6.70
CA HIS A 324 0.83 3.31 7.90
C HIS A 324 1.44 2.66 9.14
N ALA A 325 1.48 1.33 9.22
CA ALA A 325 2.18 0.64 10.29
C ALA A 325 3.69 0.98 10.35
N ALA A 326 4.33 1.37 9.24
CA ALA A 326 5.71 1.85 9.26
C ALA A 326 5.82 3.27 9.86
N VAL A 327 4.85 4.14 9.55
CA VAL A 327 4.76 5.50 10.09
C VAL A 327 4.54 5.45 11.61
N VAL A 328 3.60 4.63 12.07
CA VAL A 328 3.30 4.44 13.50
C VAL A 328 4.56 3.97 14.24
N ALA A 329 5.25 2.95 13.71
CA ALA A 329 6.49 2.47 14.31
C ALA A 329 7.56 3.56 14.34
N ALA A 330 7.77 4.29 13.24
CA ALA A 330 8.76 5.37 13.18
C ALA A 330 8.49 6.47 14.23
N ARG A 331 7.22 6.89 14.38
CA ARG A 331 6.83 7.96 15.32
C ARG A 331 6.89 7.55 16.79
N GLN A 332 6.88 6.25 17.09
CA GLN A 332 7.15 5.73 18.43
C GLN A 332 8.64 5.79 18.81
N HIS A 333 9.54 6.06 17.86
CA HIS A 333 10.98 6.18 18.03
C HIS A 333 11.47 7.58 17.58
N PRO A 334 11.23 8.63 18.39
CA PRO A 334 11.48 10.03 18.00
C PRO A 334 12.96 10.35 17.76
N ASP A 335 13.87 9.49 18.22
CA ASP A 335 15.32 9.59 18.07
C ASP A 335 15.86 9.07 16.74
N LEU A 336 15.01 8.51 15.86
CA LEU A 336 15.43 7.96 14.56
C LEU A 336 16.15 8.99 13.67
N GLY A 337 15.71 10.25 13.71
CA GLY A 337 16.21 11.30 12.82
C GLY A 337 16.02 10.98 11.33
N ILE A 338 16.51 11.85 10.45
CA ILE A 338 16.27 11.72 9.00
C ILE A 338 16.91 10.47 8.38
N HIS A 339 18.09 10.06 8.87
CA HIS A 339 18.73 8.81 8.45
C HIS A 339 17.94 7.58 8.90
N GLY A 340 17.50 7.51 10.16
CA GLY A 340 16.73 6.38 10.67
C GLY A 340 15.40 6.22 9.93
N TRP A 341 14.72 7.33 9.61
CA TRP A 341 13.53 7.32 8.76
C TRP A 341 13.83 6.80 7.34
N ALA A 342 14.89 7.27 6.69
CA ALA A 342 15.28 6.79 5.36
C ALA A 342 15.63 5.28 5.37
N HIS A 343 16.37 4.82 6.38
CA HIS A 343 16.73 3.41 6.54
C HIS A 343 15.50 2.53 6.79
N LEU A 344 14.60 2.96 7.70
CA LEU A 344 13.37 2.24 8.01
C LEU A 344 12.42 2.16 6.81
N PHE A 345 12.26 3.24 6.04
CA PHE A 345 11.40 3.23 4.86
C PHE A 345 11.98 2.40 3.71
N ALA A 346 13.30 2.45 3.49
CA ALA A 346 13.96 1.54 2.55
C ALA A 346 13.74 0.08 2.97
N LEU A 347 13.94 -0.25 4.24
CA LEU A 347 13.70 -1.57 4.80
C LEU A 347 12.23 -2.00 4.66
N HIS A 348 11.28 -1.16 5.06
CA HIS A 348 9.85 -1.49 5.01
C HIS A 348 9.37 -1.71 3.58
N VAL A 349 9.75 -0.83 2.66
CA VAL A 349 9.29 -0.90 1.27
C VAL A 349 9.94 -2.07 0.54
N LEU A 350 11.22 -2.36 0.77
CA LEU A 350 11.84 -3.58 0.21
C LEU A 350 11.24 -4.85 0.81
N ALA A 351 10.93 -4.86 2.11
CA ALA A 351 10.28 -5.97 2.79
C ALA A 351 8.80 -6.15 2.40
N THR A 352 8.20 -5.20 1.68
CA THR A 352 6.85 -5.34 1.12
C THR A 352 6.86 -5.51 -0.39
N PHE A 353 7.89 -5.07 -1.11
CA PHE A 353 8.00 -5.24 -2.55
C PHE A 353 8.62 -6.59 -2.94
N GLU A 354 9.80 -6.93 -2.43
CA GLU A 354 10.53 -8.12 -2.88
C GLU A 354 9.86 -9.47 -2.58
N PRO A 355 9.12 -9.66 -1.47
CA PRO A 355 8.38 -10.90 -1.27
C PRO A 355 7.33 -11.15 -2.37
N LEU A 356 6.83 -10.10 -3.03
CA LEU A 356 5.89 -10.26 -4.14
C LEU A 356 6.55 -10.92 -5.35
N ILE A 357 7.86 -10.77 -5.56
CA ILE A 357 8.57 -11.42 -6.66
C ILE A 357 8.52 -12.94 -6.44
N ALA A 358 8.84 -13.39 -5.21
CA ALA A 358 8.75 -14.81 -4.86
C ALA A 358 7.30 -15.31 -4.79
N ALA A 359 6.37 -14.51 -4.26
CA ALA A 359 4.96 -14.88 -4.21
C ALA A 359 4.34 -15.00 -5.61
N TRP A 360 4.64 -14.10 -6.55
CA TRP A 360 4.15 -14.17 -7.93
C TRP A 360 4.77 -15.35 -8.68
N HIS A 361 6.05 -15.65 -8.44
CA HIS A 361 6.67 -16.88 -8.96
C HIS A 361 5.88 -18.13 -8.51
N GLN A 362 5.53 -18.23 -7.22
CA GLN A 362 4.71 -19.36 -6.72
C GLN A 362 3.27 -19.31 -7.24
N LYS A 363 2.66 -18.13 -7.39
CA LYS A 363 1.30 -17.97 -7.96
C LYS A 363 1.22 -18.43 -9.40
N VAL A 364 2.23 -18.11 -10.23
CA VAL A 364 2.31 -18.62 -11.61
C VAL A 364 2.48 -20.15 -11.60
N LYS A 365 3.38 -20.66 -10.75
CA LYS A 365 3.66 -22.10 -10.66
C LYS A 365 2.43 -22.93 -10.29
N TYR A 366 1.69 -22.52 -9.26
CA TYR A 366 0.56 -23.30 -8.76
C TYR A 366 -0.76 -22.92 -9.42
N ASP A 367 -0.91 -21.67 -9.87
CA ASP A 367 -2.09 -21.13 -10.53
C ASP A 367 -3.40 -21.56 -9.83
N ALA A 368 -3.39 -21.46 -8.49
CA ALA A 368 -4.40 -22.07 -7.62
C ALA A 368 -5.76 -21.35 -7.66
N VAL A 369 -6.83 -22.15 -7.54
CA VAL A 369 -8.23 -21.71 -7.49
C VAL A 369 -8.54 -20.77 -6.33
N ARG A 370 -9.47 -19.82 -6.54
CA ARG A 370 -9.99 -18.91 -5.51
C ARG A 370 -11.24 -19.49 -4.81
N PRO A 371 -11.55 -19.05 -3.57
CA PRO A 371 -12.71 -19.58 -2.84
C PRO A 371 -14.05 -19.50 -3.58
N PHE A 372 -14.35 -18.42 -4.32
CA PHE A 372 -15.63 -18.29 -5.03
C PHE A 372 -15.85 -19.40 -6.07
N SER A 373 -14.83 -19.78 -6.83
CA SER A 373 -14.90 -20.89 -7.79
C SER A 373 -15.05 -22.23 -7.08
N ALA A 374 -14.36 -22.40 -5.95
CA ALA A 374 -14.40 -23.63 -5.16
C ALA A 374 -15.76 -23.85 -4.48
N VAL A 375 -16.37 -22.79 -3.92
CA VAL A 375 -17.73 -22.79 -3.38
C VAL A 375 -18.71 -23.24 -4.46
N ARG A 376 -18.65 -22.63 -5.64
CA ARG A 376 -19.50 -22.98 -6.79
C ARG A 376 -19.27 -24.42 -7.26
N HIS A 377 -18.03 -24.91 -7.24
CA HIS A 377 -17.72 -26.29 -7.59
C HIS A 377 -18.33 -27.31 -6.62
N VAL A 378 -18.21 -27.08 -5.31
CA VAL A 378 -18.68 -28.01 -4.29
C VAL A 378 -20.20 -28.02 -4.16
N TYR A 379 -20.82 -26.82 -4.16
CA TYR A 379 -22.23 -26.67 -3.82
C TYR A 379 -23.14 -26.47 -5.04
N GLY A 380 -22.61 -26.04 -6.19
CA GLY A 380 -23.41 -25.82 -7.40
C GLY A 380 -24.58 -24.86 -7.15
N SER A 381 -25.80 -25.35 -7.37
CA SER A 381 -27.06 -24.61 -7.12
C SER A 381 -27.62 -24.78 -5.70
N ARG A 382 -26.95 -25.56 -4.83
CA ARG A 382 -27.42 -25.76 -3.45
C ARG A 382 -27.34 -24.45 -2.67
N ARG A 383 -28.24 -24.33 -1.69
CA ARG A 383 -28.24 -23.23 -0.74
C ARG A 383 -27.17 -23.42 0.32
N VAL A 384 -26.57 -22.32 0.76
CA VAL A 384 -25.55 -22.27 1.81
C VAL A 384 -25.89 -21.17 2.82
N THR A 385 -25.32 -21.27 4.03
CA THR A 385 -25.38 -20.20 5.03
C THR A 385 -24.13 -19.35 4.92
N ALA A 386 -24.29 -18.03 4.72
CA ALA A 386 -23.18 -17.09 4.54
C ALA A 386 -23.66 -15.63 4.68
N TRP A 387 -22.74 -14.66 4.55
CA TRP A 387 -23.08 -13.24 4.41
C TRP A 387 -23.88 -13.02 3.11
N GLY A 388 -25.06 -12.41 3.22
CA GLY A 388 -26.01 -12.21 2.12
C GLY A 388 -25.74 -10.96 1.27
N GLY A 389 -24.60 -10.30 1.44
CA GLY A 389 -24.28 -9.02 0.81
C GLY A 389 -24.55 -7.81 1.71
N PRO A 390 -24.26 -6.59 1.22
CA PRO A 390 -24.31 -5.37 2.02
C PRO A 390 -25.65 -5.16 2.73
N GLY A 391 -25.61 -5.02 4.05
CA GLY A 391 -26.78 -4.76 4.90
C GLY A 391 -27.73 -5.95 5.08
N LYS A 392 -27.37 -7.15 4.61
CA LYS A 392 -28.21 -8.37 4.72
C LYS A 392 -27.86 -9.24 5.93
N GLY A 393 -26.67 -9.06 6.50
CA GLY A 393 -26.16 -9.94 7.56
C GLY A 393 -26.00 -11.38 7.06
N THR A 394 -26.14 -12.34 7.96
CA THR A 394 -26.10 -13.78 7.62
C THR A 394 -27.47 -14.24 7.14
N VAL A 395 -27.48 -14.95 6.00
CA VAL A 395 -28.68 -15.60 5.44
C VAL A 395 -28.45 -17.12 5.36
N HIS A 396 -29.52 -17.90 5.36
CA HIS A 396 -29.48 -19.38 5.47
C HIS A 396 -29.87 -20.12 4.18
N ASP A 397 -30.27 -19.38 3.16
CA ASP A 397 -30.85 -19.90 1.93
C ASP A 397 -30.17 -19.34 0.66
N LEU A 398 -28.95 -18.80 0.79
CA LEU A 398 -28.19 -18.19 -0.31
C LEU A 398 -27.78 -19.25 -1.34
N PRO A 399 -28.20 -19.15 -2.61
CA PRO A 399 -27.68 -20.03 -3.66
C PRO A 399 -26.16 -19.89 -3.76
N ALA A 400 -25.41 -20.99 -3.74
CA ALA A 400 -23.93 -20.95 -3.78
C ALA A 400 -23.38 -20.29 -5.06
N GLY A 401 -24.14 -20.30 -6.16
CA GLY A 401 -23.82 -19.55 -7.38
C GLY A 401 -23.83 -18.02 -7.21
N GLU A 402 -24.65 -17.53 -6.28
CA GLU A 402 -24.84 -16.11 -5.94
C GLU A 402 -23.92 -15.65 -4.81
N TRP A 403 -23.25 -16.57 -4.10
CA TRP A 403 -22.32 -16.21 -3.05
C TRP A 403 -21.20 -15.30 -3.57
N ALA A 404 -20.97 -14.22 -2.84
CA ALA A 404 -19.87 -13.29 -3.03
C ALA A 404 -19.05 -13.22 -1.73
N SER A 405 -17.74 -13.12 -1.89
CA SER A 405 -16.84 -12.77 -0.80
C SER A 405 -17.12 -11.35 -0.31
N TYR A 406 -16.84 -11.06 0.97
CA TYR A 406 -17.02 -9.70 1.51
C TYR A 406 -16.12 -8.68 0.80
N LEU A 407 -14.88 -9.08 0.51
CA LEU A 407 -13.98 -8.30 -0.34
C LEU A 407 -14.17 -8.66 -1.81
N ASN A 408 -13.90 -7.71 -2.70
CA ASN A 408 -13.71 -8.01 -4.12
C ASN A 408 -12.47 -8.92 -4.28
N VAL A 409 -12.62 -10.05 -5.00
CA VAL A 409 -11.53 -11.00 -5.23
C VAL A 409 -10.43 -10.36 -6.08
N GLY A 410 -9.19 -10.47 -5.62
CA GLY A 410 -8.02 -10.03 -6.39
C GLY A 410 -7.83 -10.79 -7.70
N ASP A 411 -7.37 -10.09 -8.72
CA ASP A 411 -7.13 -10.50 -10.10
C ASP A 411 -5.82 -11.26 -10.28
N HIS A 412 -5.66 -12.31 -9.48
CA HIS A 412 -4.50 -13.21 -9.53
C HIS A 412 -4.83 -14.55 -8.84
N PRO A 413 -4.03 -15.60 -9.10
CA PRO A 413 -4.13 -16.89 -8.41
C PRO A 413 -4.05 -16.79 -6.89
N GLU A 414 -4.59 -17.80 -6.20
CA GLU A 414 -4.83 -17.78 -4.76
C GLU A 414 -3.57 -17.99 -3.91
N TYR A 415 -2.63 -18.85 -4.34
CA TYR A 415 -1.58 -19.38 -3.46
C TYR A 415 -0.16 -18.94 -3.87
N PRO A 416 0.67 -18.40 -2.96
CA PRO A 416 0.39 -17.98 -1.58
C PRO A 416 -0.43 -16.68 -1.50
N SER A 417 -0.81 -16.21 -0.31
CA SER A 417 -1.44 -14.90 -0.14
C SER A 417 -0.43 -13.77 -0.14
N GLY A 418 -0.56 -12.83 -1.09
CA GLY A 418 0.30 -11.65 -1.16
C GLY A 418 0.23 -10.80 0.11
N SER A 419 -0.98 -10.39 0.52
CA SER A 419 -1.18 -9.56 1.74
C SER A 419 -0.54 -10.17 2.98
N THR A 420 -0.73 -11.46 3.22
CA THR A 420 -0.16 -12.14 4.40
C THR A 420 1.36 -12.19 4.34
N THR A 421 1.93 -12.49 3.17
CA THR A 421 3.39 -12.44 2.96
C THR A 421 3.95 -11.05 3.24
N LEU A 422 3.26 -9.97 2.81
CA LEU A 422 3.68 -8.59 3.08
C LEU A 422 3.63 -8.23 4.56
N CYS A 423 2.54 -8.57 5.23
CA CYS A 423 2.38 -8.32 6.65
C CYS A 423 3.46 -9.03 7.46
N SER A 424 3.71 -10.32 7.16
CA SER A 424 4.74 -11.12 7.84
C SER A 424 6.15 -10.58 7.62
N ALA A 425 6.53 -10.31 6.35
CA ALA A 425 7.84 -9.79 6.02
C ALA A 425 8.10 -8.39 6.63
N SER A 426 7.15 -7.48 6.51
CA SER A 426 7.23 -6.12 7.06
C SER A 426 7.32 -6.11 8.58
N ALA A 427 6.51 -6.95 9.25
CA ALA A 427 6.57 -7.15 10.69
C ALA A 427 7.96 -7.65 11.12
N GLN A 428 8.46 -8.70 10.48
CA GLN A 428 9.77 -9.27 10.82
C GLN A 428 10.91 -8.27 10.60
N ALA A 429 10.88 -7.51 9.51
CA ALA A 429 11.87 -6.47 9.25
C ALA A 429 11.89 -5.42 10.36
N LYS A 430 10.72 -5.02 10.88
CA LYS A 430 10.59 -4.06 12.00
C LYS A 430 11.00 -4.66 13.34
N ARG A 431 10.71 -5.95 13.59
CA ARG A 431 11.24 -6.66 14.77
C ARG A 431 12.76 -6.63 14.79
N ARG A 432 13.40 -6.89 13.64
CA ARG A 432 14.86 -6.83 13.49
C ARG A 432 15.41 -5.41 13.64
N PHE A 433 14.69 -4.42 13.09
CA PHE A 433 15.11 -3.02 13.14
C PHE A 433 15.03 -2.41 14.54
N PHE A 434 13.94 -2.66 15.28
CA PHE A 434 13.72 -2.10 16.62
C PHE A 434 14.09 -3.06 17.76
N GLY A 435 14.43 -4.31 17.47
CA GLY A 435 14.78 -5.33 18.47
C GLY A 435 13.60 -5.76 19.35
N SER A 436 12.35 -5.63 18.89
CA SER A 436 11.15 -5.85 19.70
C SER A 436 9.95 -6.36 18.89
N ASP A 437 9.11 -7.20 19.49
CA ASP A 437 7.79 -7.58 18.95
C ASP A 437 6.69 -6.56 19.28
N ALA A 438 6.96 -5.57 20.12
CA ALA A 438 5.98 -4.56 20.52
C ALA A 438 5.59 -3.65 19.34
N LEU A 439 4.30 -3.32 19.25
CA LEU A 439 3.73 -2.37 18.29
C LEU A 439 2.83 -1.34 18.99
N GLY A 440 1.93 -1.76 19.86
CA GLY A 440 1.06 -0.85 20.60
C GLY A 440 0.19 0.07 19.74
N TRP A 441 -0.17 -0.31 18.52
CA TRP A 441 -0.93 0.55 17.60
C TRP A 441 -2.43 0.53 17.94
N ARG A 442 -3.00 1.70 18.23
CA ARG A 442 -4.44 1.92 18.37
C ARG A 442 -4.96 2.68 17.16
N PHE A 443 -6.12 2.27 16.64
CA PHE A 443 -6.77 2.94 15.52
C PHE A 443 -8.27 3.10 15.79
N PRO A 444 -8.77 4.34 16.02
CA PRO A 444 -10.19 4.58 16.23
C PRO A 444 -10.96 4.42 14.92
N VAL A 445 -12.11 3.76 14.98
CA VAL A 445 -12.98 3.50 13.83
C VAL A 445 -14.39 3.99 14.15
N PRO A 446 -14.89 5.03 13.47
CA PRO A 446 -16.25 5.53 13.71
C PRO A 446 -17.32 4.52 13.26
N ALA A 447 -18.56 4.73 13.72
CA ALA A 447 -19.70 3.96 13.21
C ALA A 447 -19.89 4.20 11.71
N GLY A 448 -20.23 3.15 10.95
CA GLY A 448 -20.49 3.23 9.51
C GLY A 448 -19.26 3.45 8.62
N TRP A 449 -18.05 3.21 9.14
CA TRP A 449 -16.77 3.48 8.47
C TRP A 449 -16.47 2.65 7.22
N THR A 450 -17.00 1.43 7.10
CA THR A 450 -16.60 0.50 6.02
C THR A 450 -17.09 0.93 4.64
N ASP A 451 -16.29 0.72 3.60
CA ASP A 451 -16.62 1.00 2.19
C ASP A 451 -17.61 -0.02 1.60
N VAL A 452 -17.62 -1.27 2.09
CA VAL A 452 -18.54 -2.32 1.61
C VAL A 452 -19.95 -2.13 2.17
N GLU A 453 -20.07 -1.65 3.40
CA GLU A 453 -21.35 -1.40 4.10
C GLU A 453 -21.38 0.02 4.70
N PRO A 454 -21.31 1.08 3.86
CA PRO A 454 -21.16 2.46 4.32
C PRO A 454 -22.38 2.91 5.11
N GLY A 455 -22.13 3.53 6.26
CA GLY A 455 -23.18 3.96 7.19
C GLY A 455 -23.84 2.83 7.98
N ILE A 456 -23.43 1.58 7.78
CA ILE A 456 -23.99 0.40 8.45
C ILE A 456 -22.96 -0.26 9.37
N THR A 457 -21.74 -0.50 8.87
CA THR A 457 -20.70 -1.22 9.60
C THR A 457 -19.48 -0.33 9.88
N PRO A 458 -18.93 -0.34 11.11
CA PRO A 458 -19.47 -0.98 12.31
C PRO A 458 -20.72 -0.22 12.83
N ALA A 459 -21.64 -0.91 13.49
CA ALA A 459 -22.88 -0.30 14.00
C ALA A 459 -22.62 0.76 15.10
N THR A 460 -21.53 0.58 15.85
CA THR A 460 -21.01 1.54 16.83
C THR A 460 -19.54 1.80 16.58
N ALA A 461 -19.02 2.94 17.04
CA ALA A 461 -17.58 3.17 16.99
C ALA A 461 -16.82 2.06 17.75
N ILE A 462 -15.70 1.63 17.19
CA ILE A 462 -14.80 0.64 17.78
C ILE A 462 -13.36 1.17 17.76
N GLU A 463 -12.47 0.50 18.49
CA GLU A 463 -11.03 0.77 18.43
C GLU A 463 -10.30 -0.53 18.10
N LEU A 464 -9.47 -0.49 17.06
CA LEU A 464 -8.53 -1.56 16.78
C LEU A 464 -7.30 -1.38 17.68
N TYR A 465 -6.77 -2.47 18.22
CA TYR A 465 -5.55 -2.46 19.01
C TYR A 465 -4.67 -3.63 18.62
N PHE A 466 -3.44 -3.33 18.21
CA PHE A 466 -2.41 -4.30 17.85
C PHE A 466 -1.25 -4.17 18.86
N PRO A 467 -1.23 -4.97 19.94
CA PRO A 467 -0.18 -4.87 20.95
C PRO A 467 1.20 -5.25 20.40
N THR A 468 1.26 -6.22 19.49
CA THR A 468 2.51 -6.74 18.93
C THR A 468 2.45 -6.91 17.42
N TRP A 469 3.61 -7.01 16.78
CA TRP A 469 3.72 -7.40 15.38
C TRP A 469 3.16 -8.80 15.13
N THR A 470 3.27 -9.71 16.10
CA THR A 470 2.64 -11.04 16.04
C THR A 470 1.12 -10.96 15.95
N ASP A 471 0.47 -10.16 16.80
CA ASP A 471 -0.98 -9.95 16.74
C ASP A 471 -1.40 -9.28 15.42
N TYR A 472 -0.64 -8.27 14.97
CA TYR A 472 -0.82 -7.61 13.69
C TYR A 472 -0.78 -8.60 12.51
N VAL A 473 0.21 -9.49 12.44
CA VAL A 473 0.35 -10.50 11.37
C VAL A 473 -0.82 -11.48 11.39
N ASN A 474 -1.22 -11.95 12.58
CA ASN A 474 -2.34 -12.87 12.73
C ASN A 474 -3.67 -12.24 12.30
N ASN A 475 -3.92 -10.97 12.65
CA ASN A 475 -5.11 -10.26 12.19
C ASN A 475 -5.07 -10.04 10.66
N CYS A 476 -3.92 -9.65 10.11
CA CYS A 476 -3.74 -9.51 8.65
C CYS A 476 -4.01 -10.81 7.90
N ALA A 477 -3.48 -11.95 8.39
CA ALA A 477 -3.71 -13.26 7.80
C ALA A 477 -5.19 -13.66 7.84
N ASN A 478 -5.81 -13.62 9.02
CA ASN A 478 -7.20 -14.00 9.20
C ASN A 478 -8.18 -13.09 8.45
N SER A 479 -7.83 -11.81 8.27
CA SER A 479 -8.62 -10.85 7.49
C SER A 479 -8.90 -11.32 6.05
N ARG A 480 -8.01 -12.13 5.46
CA ARG A 480 -8.19 -12.64 4.09
C ARG A 480 -9.15 -13.82 4.03
N VAL A 481 -9.29 -14.56 5.13
CA VAL A 481 -10.27 -15.63 5.30
C VAL A 481 -11.64 -15.05 5.58
N TRP A 482 -11.74 -14.08 6.51
CA TRP A 482 -12.97 -13.33 6.79
C TRP A 482 -13.48 -12.60 5.54
N GLY A 483 -12.57 -11.98 4.79
CA GLY A 483 -12.89 -11.36 3.51
C GLY A 483 -13.31 -12.33 2.41
N GLY A 484 -13.18 -13.65 2.60
CA GLY A 484 -13.60 -14.69 1.65
C GLY A 484 -12.69 -14.85 0.43
N VAL A 485 -11.46 -14.34 0.47
CA VAL A 485 -10.58 -14.25 -0.71
C VAL A 485 -9.38 -15.20 -0.68
N HIS A 486 -9.05 -15.77 0.48
CA HIS A 486 -7.99 -16.77 0.63
C HIS A 486 -8.41 -17.89 1.60
N PHE A 487 -7.95 -19.11 1.34
CA PHE A 487 -8.18 -20.26 2.23
C PHE A 487 -7.38 -20.11 3.53
N ARG A 488 -7.89 -20.68 4.63
CA ARG A 488 -7.22 -20.68 5.94
C ARG A 488 -5.81 -21.28 5.84
N LYS A 489 -5.67 -22.44 5.18
CA LYS A 489 -4.37 -23.08 5.01
C LYS A 489 -3.38 -22.26 4.18
N THR A 490 -3.89 -21.46 3.24
CA THR A 490 -3.06 -20.54 2.44
C THR A 490 -2.44 -19.48 3.34
N VAL A 491 -3.25 -18.80 4.18
CA VAL A 491 -2.74 -17.70 5.00
C VAL A 491 -1.76 -18.19 6.07
N GLU A 492 -2.03 -19.35 6.69
CA GLU A 492 -1.09 -20.01 7.63
C GLU A 492 0.29 -20.20 7.02
N ARG A 493 0.36 -20.85 5.85
CA ARG A 493 1.63 -21.09 5.14
C ARG A 493 2.28 -19.80 4.64
N SER A 494 1.48 -18.77 4.38
CA SER A 494 1.98 -17.49 3.87
C SER A 494 2.64 -16.63 4.95
N ILE A 495 2.31 -16.85 6.23
CA ILE A 495 3.00 -16.21 7.37
C ILE A 495 4.44 -16.69 7.41
N GLU A 496 4.65 -18.01 7.52
CA GLU A 496 5.99 -18.64 7.56
C GLU A 496 6.80 -18.29 6.30
N PHE A 497 6.17 -18.34 5.12
CA PHE A 497 6.81 -17.96 3.88
C PHE A 497 7.30 -16.51 3.87
N GLY A 498 6.49 -15.58 4.39
CA GLY A 498 6.80 -14.15 4.39
C GLY A 498 7.90 -13.73 5.34
N GLU A 499 8.00 -14.36 6.51
CA GLU A 499 8.87 -13.92 7.61
C GLU A 499 10.33 -13.79 7.17
N GLN A 500 10.85 -14.79 6.45
CA GLN A 500 12.24 -14.84 5.99
C GLN A 500 12.68 -13.66 5.12
N PHE A 501 11.74 -13.01 4.42
CA PHE A 501 12.08 -11.85 3.60
C PHE A 501 12.36 -10.61 4.44
N GLY A 502 11.74 -10.50 5.63
CA GLY A 502 12.01 -9.42 6.56
C GLY A 502 13.44 -9.46 7.10
N ASP A 503 13.91 -10.65 7.48
CA ASP A 503 15.30 -10.88 7.89
C ASP A 503 16.29 -10.54 6.78
N ARG A 504 15.99 -11.02 5.56
CA ARG A 504 16.85 -10.84 4.39
C ARG A 504 16.99 -9.37 4.00
N VAL A 505 15.90 -8.62 4.01
CA VAL A 505 15.89 -7.18 3.72
C VAL A 505 16.59 -6.40 4.84
N TYR A 506 16.36 -6.75 6.10
CA TYR A 506 17.10 -6.15 7.21
C TYR A 506 18.61 -6.30 7.02
N GLU A 507 19.09 -7.52 6.77
CA GLU A 507 20.52 -7.77 6.56
C GLU A 507 21.08 -7.01 5.35
N PHE A 508 20.30 -6.92 4.26
CA PHE A 508 20.67 -6.15 3.09
C PHE A 508 20.83 -4.66 3.41
N VAL A 509 19.82 -4.03 4.02
CA VAL A 509 19.87 -2.61 4.37
C VAL A 509 20.99 -2.34 5.38
N GLN A 510 21.17 -3.19 6.39
CA GLN A 510 22.23 -3.00 7.38
C GLN A 510 23.64 -3.09 6.77
N ARG A 511 23.88 -3.96 5.78
CA ARG A 511 25.17 -3.97 5.05
C ARG A 511 25.43 -2.64 4.35
N HIS A 512 24.41 -2.05 3.72
CA HIS A 512 24.51 -0.74 3.09
C HIS A 512 24.73 0.39 4.10
N VAL A 513 24.03 0.35 5.25
CA VAL A 513 24.19 1.34 6.34
C VAL A 513 25.59 1.28 6.93
N ARG A 514 26.14 0.07 7.16
CA ARG A 514 27.49 -0.12 7.71
C ARG A 514 28.61 0.07 6.69
N GLY A 515 28.28 0.13 5.39
CA GLY A 515 29.27 0.19 4.31
C GLY A 515 30.04 -1.12 4.11
N GLU A 516 29.48 -2.24 4.56
CA GLU A 516 30.07 -3.59 4.47
C GLU A 516 29.68 -4.25 3.14
N LEU A 517 29.98 -3.57 2.04
CA LEU A 517 29.78 -4.10 0.70
C LEU A 517 31.13 -4.66 0.24
N GLY A 518 31.19 -5.95 -0.10
CA GLY A 518 32.38 -6.49 -0.76
C GLY A 518 32.71 -5.67 -2.02
N ASP A 519 34.01 -5.58 -2.33
CA ASP A 519 34.53 -4.76 -3.44
C ASP A 519 33.83 -5.00 -4.78
#